data_AF-A0A0D0A8M1-F1
#
_entry.id   AF-A0A0D0A8M1-F1
#
_cell.length_a   1.000
_cell.length_b   1.000
_cell.length_c   1.000
_cell.angle_alpha   90.00
_cell.angle_beta   90.00
_cell.angle_gamma   90.00
#
_symmetry.space_group_name_H-M   'P 1'
#
loop_
_entity.id
_entity.type
_entity.pdbx_description
1 polymer ?
#
loop_
_entity_poly.entity_id
_entity_poly.type
_entity_poly.pdbx_seq_one_letter_code
_entity_poly.pdbx_strand_id
1 'polypeptide(L)'
;MNAPTTSTFVSSVVVQPLVVAVSSLVLSSLMSYEISGQLDWRPITICVTSDILAVGIDHLKDQEVIMNAWGATVMKRFAPLFQLGRTFMALNALLLVITLLQSPPKAVFLTASFAVPAFLWATPLDFQRIGAGLKRFIWSNYDQDVEYDSPKSNKPLIIKEVPGMKAIFDGTIRGCGMPLIIQSVLQVSWQSAHNPPPWTIMETIIWSTVNRICYCIMTDVRDYNDDIQTGIPTIPVLLGSPLKVRLILTVVQAAVMVAFLHNPFIVASSCFAIALVWILGKDSPKVYFRFSLHSQSIFIVIYAVMSALSLL
;
A
#
# COMPACT_ATOMS: atom_id res chain seq x y z
N MET A 1 23.35 14.35 -1.13
CA MET A 1 22.62 13.54 -0.13
C MET A 1 22.87 14.12 1.25
N ASN A 2 21.81 14.36 2.02
CA ASN A 2 21.96 14.76 3.43
C ASN A 2 22.47 13.58 4.26
N ALA A 3 23.23 13.87 5.32
CA ALA A 3 23.73 12.83 6.21
C ALA A 3 22.56 12.10 6.90
N PRO A 4 22.59 10.76 6.98
CA PRO A 4 21.56 10.01 7.67
C PRO A 4 21.51 10.36 9.16
N THR A 5 20.30 10.54 9.68
CA THR A 5 20.06 10.81 11.11
C THR A 5 19.15 9.75 11.72
N THR A 6 19.21 9.61 13.05
CA THR A 6 18.27 8.75 13.79
C THR A 6 16.81 9.16 13.54
N SER A 7 16.55 10.47 13.49
CA SER A 7 15.21 11.01 13.25
C SER A 7 14.68 10.61 11.87
N THR A 8 15.52 10.72 10.82
CA THR A 8 15.12 10.32 9.47
C THR A 8 14.86 8.82 9.37
N PHE A 9 15.67 7.99 10.03
CA PHE A 9 15.46 6.54 10.06
C PHE A 9 14.13 6.18 10.75
N VAL A 10 13.91 6.67 11.98
CA VAL A 10 12.69 6.38 12.74
C VAL A 10 11.45 6.90 12.01
N SER A 11 11.56 8.09 11.41
CA SER A 11 10.47 8.65 10.61
C SER A 11 10.10 7.78 9.42
N SER A 12 11.07 7.18 8.72
CA SER A 12 10.80 6.40 7.50
C SER A 12 10.43 4.95 7.80
N VAL A 13 11.08 4.30 8.77
CA VAL A 13 10.94 2.86 9.04
C VAL A 13 9.84 2.55 10.06
N VAL A 14 9.50 3.50 10.95
CA VAL A 14 8.52 3.27 12.01
C VAL A 14 7.31 4.18 11.85
N VAL A 15 7.52 5.50 11.83
CA VAL A 15 6.40 6.46 11.83
C VAL A 15 5.59 6.39 10.54
N GLN A 16 6.26 6.37 9.37
CA GLN A 16 5.56 6.35 8.09
C GLN A 16 4.68 5.10 7.91
N PRO A 17 5.14 3.86 8.19
CA PRO A 17 4.28 2.68 8.20
C PRO A 17 3.09 2.79 9.14
N LEU A 18 3.29 3.31 10.36
CA LEU A 18 2.21 3.50 11.33
C LEU A 18 1.15 4.51 10.84
N VAL A 19 1.59 5.65 10.30
CA VAL A 19 0.66 6.66 9.74
C VAL A 19 -0.17 6.07 8.61
N VAL A 20 0.44 5.26 7.75
CA VAL A 20 -0.29 4.54 6.69
C VAL A 20 -1.29 3.55 7.29
N ALA A 21 -0.87 2.78 8.29
CA ALA A 21 -1.70 1.77 8.93
C ALA A 21 -2.89 2.36 9.70
N VAL A 22 -2.83 3.61 10.18
CA VAL A 22 -3.99 4.31 10.78
C VAL A 22 -5.15 4.42 9.80
N SER A 23 -4.87 4.69 8.51
CA SER A 23 -5.92 4.71 7.48
C SER A 23 -6.61 3.36 7.38
N SER A 24 -5.81 2.28 7.41
CA SER A 24 -6.30 0.91 7.32
C SER A 24 -7.05 0.47 8.57
N LEU A 25 -6.62 0.89 9.75
CA LEU A 25 -7.33 0.70 11.01
C LEU A 25 -8.74 1.31 10.91
N VAL A 26 -8.84 2.60 10.58
CA VAL A 26 -10.13 3.32 10.51
C VAL A 26 -11.07 2.69 9.49
N LEU A 27 -10.60 2.45 8.26
CA LEU A 27 -11.44 1.86 7.21
C LEU A 27 -11.90 0.44 7.57
N SER A 28 -10.98 -0.42 8.00
CA SER A 28 -11.32 -1.82 8.29
C SER A 28 -12.20 -1.97 9.52
N SER A 29 -12.03 -1.12 10.54
CA SER A 29 -12.93 -1.07 11.70
C SER A 29 -14.34 -0.66 11.29
N LEU A 30 -14.48 0.44 10.53
CA LEU A 30 -15.82 0.89 10.12
C LEU A 30 -16.50 -0.14 9.23
N MET A 31 -15.81 -0.61 8.18
CA MET A 31 -16.38 -1.61 7.28
C MET A 31 -16.75 -2.90 8.01
N SER A 32 -15.94 -3.34 8.98
CA SER A 32 -16.31 -4.49 9.82
C SER A 32 -17.62 -4.25 10.54
N TYR A 33 -17.75 -3.09 11.19
CA TYR A 33 -18.94 -2.75 11.96
C TYR A 33 -20.19 -2.61 11.07
N GLU A 34 -20.09 -1.91 9.95
CA GLU A 34 -21.24 -1.69 9.05
C GLU A 34 -21.75 -3.01 8.45
N ILE A 35 -20.85 -3.93 8.13
CA ILE A 35 -21.22 -5.21 7.51
C ILE A 35 -21.77 -6.19 8.54
N SER A 36 -21.09 -6.39 9.68
CA SER A 36 -21.45 -7.46 10.62
C SER A 36 -22.21 -6.99 11.87
N GLY A 37 -22.32 -5.67 12.08
CA GLY A 37 -22.82 -5.06 13.32
C GLY A 37 -21.83 -5.15 14.50
N GLN A 38 -20.64 -5.74 14.28
CA GLN A 38 -19.62 -5.94 15.31
C GLN A 38 -18.22 -5.65 14.78
N LEU A 39 -17.32 -5.24 15.67
CA LEU A 39 -15.91 -5.10 15.35
C LEU A 39 -15.24 -6.47 15.39
N ASP A 40 -14.94 -7.02 14.22
CA ASP A 40 -14.10 -8.20 14.09
C ASP A 40 -12.64 -7.77 14.00
N TRP A 41 -11.84 -8.20 14.97
CA TRP A 41 -10.43 -7.83 15.06
C TRP A 41 -9.58 -8.45 13.94
N ARG A 42 -10.03 -9.57 13.32
CA ARG A 42 -9.26 -10.32 12.32
C ARG A 42 -9.01 -9.52 11.03
N PRO A 43 -10.03 -9.02 10.30
CA PRO A 43 -9.78 -8.24 9.09
C PRO A 43 -9.04 -6.94 9.39
N ILE A 44 -9.28 -6.33 10.56
CA ILE A 44 -8.57 -5.13 11.03
C ILE A 44 -7.07 -5.42 11.17
N THR A 45 -6.73 -6.49 11.88
CA THR A 45 -5.35 -6.88 12.15
C THR A 45 -4.63 -7.25 10.87
N ILE A 46 -5.28 -7.99 9.95
CA ILE A 46 -4.71 -8.32 8.64
C ILE A 46 -4.37 -7.04 7.87
N CYS A 47 -5.30 -6.09 7.75
CA CYS A 47 -5.09 -4.88 6.97
C CYS A 47 -3.99 -3.99 7.58
N VAL A 48 -4.02 -3.78 8.90
CA VAL A 48 -3.04 -2.96 9.64
C VAL A 48 -1.64 -3.55 9.54
N THR A 49 -1.47 -4.83 9.85
CA THR A 49 -0.14 -5.48 9.83
C THR A 49 0.40 -5.60 8.41
N SER A 50 -0.44 -5.87 7.41
CA SER A 50 -0.02 -5.92 6.01
C SER A 50 0.50 -4.57 5.53
N ASP A 51 -0.15 -3.46 5.90
CA ASP A 51 0.32 -2.11 5.57
C ASP A 51 1.63 -1.76 6.24
N ILE A 52 1.77 -2.10 7.54
CA ILE A 52 3.02 -1.89 8.28
C ILE A 52 4.17 -2.65 7.61
N LEU A 53 3.94 -3.92 7.26
CA LEU A 53 4.96 -4.76 6.63
C LEU A 53 5.30 -4.28 5.23
N ALA A 54 4.31 -3.97 4.40
CA ALA A 54 4.51 -3.53 3.02
C ALA A 54 5.33 -2.24 2.95
N VAL A 55 4.95 -1.21 3.72
CA VAL A 55 5.69 0.06 3.75
C VAL A 55 7.02 -0.12 4.49
N GLY A 56 6.99 -0.81 5.62
CA GLY A 56 8.11 -0.93 6.52
C GLY A 56 9.28 -1.72 5.94
N ILE A 57 9.03 -2.84 5.26
CA ILE A 57 10.07 -3.65 4.61
C ILE A 57 10.72 -2.87 3.47
N ASP A 58 9.93 -2.16 2.65
CA ASP A 58 10.43 -1.33 1.56
C ASP A 58 11.36 -0.22 2.08
N HIS A 59 10.89 0.54 3.08
CA HIS A 59 11.66 1.63 3.66
C HIS A 59 12.88 1.15 4.45
N LEU A 60 12.80 -0.02 5.09
CA LEU A 60 13.94 -0.63 5.76
C LEU A 60 15.04 -0.99 4.75
N LYS A 61 14.68 -1.63 3.62
CA LYS A 61 15.63 -1.95 2.54
C LYS A 61 16.25 -0.69 1.94
N ASP A 62 15.45 0.34 1.68
CA ASP A 62 15.97 1.60 1.15
C ASP A 62 16.95 2.27 2.12
N GLN A 63 16.67 2.25 3.43
CA GLN A 63 17.61 2.74 4.44
C GLN A 63 18.89 1.88 4.51
N GLU A 64 18.80 0.56 4.36
CA GLU A 64 19.99 -0.32 4.31
C GLU A 64 20.90 0.09 3.14
N VAL A 65 20.34 0.32 1.95
CA VAL A 65 21.09 0.76 0.76
C VAL A 65 21.75 2.12 1.00
N ILE A 66 20.99 3.10 1.53
CA ILE A 66 21.52 4.43 1.83
C ILE A 66 22.67 4.33 2.83
N MET A 67 22.47 3.68 3.98
CA MET A 67 23.47 3.62 5.05
C MET A 67 24.74 2.89 4.62
N ASN A 68 24.61 1.82 3.81
CA ASN A 68 25.74 1.11 3.25
C ASN A 68 26.60 2.01 2.33
N ALA A 69 25.97 2.90 1.56
CA ALA A 69 26.70 3.85 0.70
C ALA A 69 27.54 4.88 1.49
N TRP A 70 27.23 5.13 2.77
CA TRP A 70 28.02 5.97 3.67
C TRP A 70 29.16 5.23 4.39
N GLY A 71 29.28 3.91 4.18
CA GLY A 71 30.39 3.08 4.66
C GLY A 71 30.14 2.33 5.98
N ALA A 72 31.03 1.38 6.27
CA ALA A 72 30.86 0.40 7.35
C ALA A 72 30.75 1.04 8.76
N THR A 73 31.45 2.15 9.01
CA THR A 73 31.40 2.84 10.31
C THR A 73 30.02 3.43 10.59
N VAL A 74 29.38 4.03 9.57
CA VAL A 74 28.01 4.54 9.69
C VAL A 74 27.04 3.38 9.87
N MET A 75 27.18 2.32 9.09
CA MET A 75 26.34 1.13 9.23
C MET A 75 26.40 0.52 10.63
N LYS A 76 27.60 0.41 11.22
CA LYS A 76 27.79 -0.08 12.61
C LYS A 76 27.09 0.81 13.64
N ARG A 77 27.10 2.13 13.45
CA ARG A 77 26.39 3.09 14.32
C ARG A 77 24.87 2.91 14.26
N PHE A 78 24.33 2.61 13.09
CA PHE A 78 22.88 2.44 12.88
C PHE A 78 22.39 1.00 13.09
N ALA A 79 23.28 0.02 13.32
CA ALA A 79 22.91 -1.37 13.53
C ALA A 79 21.82 -1.61 14.60
N PRO A 80 21.82 -0.92 15.77
CA PRO A 80 20.74 -1.07 16.75
C PRO A 80 19.38 -0.61 16.23
N LEU A 81 19.35 0.41 15.37
CA LEU A 81 18.12 0.93 14.76
C LEU A 81 17.59 -0.03 13.68
N PHE A 82 18.47 -0.64 12.89
CA PHE A 82 18.09 -1.71 11.99
C PHE A 82 17.54 -2.92 12.74
N GLN A 83 18.14 -3.28 13.88
CA GLN A 83 17.63 -4.35 14.73
C GLN A 83 16.23 -4.02 15.25
N LEU A 84 16.02 -2.80 15.75
CA LEU A 84 14.70 -2.33 16.18
C LEU A 84 13.67 -2.43 15.04
N GLY A 85 14.02 -1.94 13.85
CA GLY A 85 13.15 -2.02 12.67
C GLY A 85 12.80 -3.46 12.31
N ARG A 86 13.79 -4.37 12.30
CA ARG A 86 13.58 -5.81 12.02
C ARG A 86 12.72 -6.48 13.08
N THR A 87 12.94 -6.20 14.36
CA THR A 87 12.09 -6.71 15.45
C THR A 87 10.66 -6.20 15.32
N PHE A 88 10.47 -4.91 15.02
CA PHE A 88 9.15 -4.34 14.78
C PHE A 88 8.42 -5.02 13.61
N MET A 89 9.11 -5.27 12.49
CA MET A 89 8.54 -6.02 11.37
C MET A 89 8.24 -7.47 11.74
N ALA A 90 9.15 -8.16 12.45
CA ALA A 90 8.96 -9.54 12.86
C ALA A 90 7.74 -9.72 13.78
N LEU A 91 7.52 -8.80 14.72
CA LEU A 91 6.33 -8.81 15.58
C LEU A 91 5.04 -8.62 14.78
N ASN A 92 5.03 -7.72 13.80
CA ASN A 92 3.87 -7.52 12.92
C ASN A 92 3.63 -8.74 12.00
N ALA A 93 4.69 -9.37 11.50
CA ALA A 93 4.60 -10.60 10.71
C ALA A 93 4.04 -11.75 11.54
N LEU A 94 4.49 -11.91 12.79
CA LEU A 94 3.96 -12.91 13.70
C LEU A 94 2.47 -12.69 13.96
N LEU A 95 2.07 -11.44 14.24
CA LEU A 95 0.67 -11.07 14.46
C LEU A 95 -0.20 -11.35 13.21
N LEU A 96 0.31 -11.03 12.02
CA LEU A 96 -0.36 -11.36 10.75
C LEU A 96 -0.55 -12.87 10.61
N VAL A 97 0.49 -13.67 10.82
CA VAL A 97 0.42 -15.14 10.73
C VAL A 97 -0.60 -15.70 11.70
N ILE A 98 -0.57 -15.30 12.98
CA ILE A 98 -1.54 -15.75 13.99
C ILE A 98 -2.97 -15.41 13.54
N THR A 99 -3.18 -14.20 13.02
CA THR A 99 -4.50 -13.76 12.56
C THR A 99 -4.98 -14.57 11.36
N LEU A 100 -4.09 -14.85 10.40
CA LEU A 100 -4.40 -15.64 9.21
C LEU A 100 -4.75 -17.09 9.56
N LEU A 101 -4.08 -17.68 10.55
CA LEU A 101 -4.40 -19.02 11.06
C LEU A 101 -5.80 -19.08 11.70
N GLN A 102 -6.32 -17.95 12.17
CA GLN A 102 -7.66 -17.82 12.76
C GLN A 102 -8.71 -17.28 11.77
N SER A 103 -8.34 -17.16 10.49
CA SER A 103 -9.18 -16.62 9.43
C SER A 103 -9.56 -17.70 8.40
N PRO A 104 -10.65 -17.51 7.65
CA PRO A 104 -11.03 -18.44 6.60
C PRO A 104 -9.94 -18.59 5.51
N PRO A 105 -9.80 -19.76 4.86
CA PRO A 105 -8.80 -19.96 3.79
C PRO A 105 -8.88 -18.93 2.66
N LYS A 106 -10.08 -18.43 2.35
CA LYS A 106 -10.29 -17.36 1.36
C LYS A 106 -9.54 -16.07 1.75
N ALA A 107 -9.56 -15.71 3.03
CA ALA A 107 -8.85 -14.54 3.54
C ALA A 107 -7.33 -14.72 3.45
N VAL A 108 -6.83 -15.93 3.71
CA VAL A 108 -5.42 -16.27 3.53
C VAL A 108 -5.00 -16.11 2.08
N PHE A 109 -5.77 -16.66 1.14
CA PHE A 109 -5.48 -16.55 -0.28
C PHE A 109 -5.48 -15.10 -0.79
N LEU A 110 -6.49 -14.31 -0.40
CA LEU A 110 -6.57 -12.90 -0.78
C LEU A 110 -5.45 -12.09 -0.17
N THR A 111 -5.16 -12.29 1.12
CA THR A 111 -4.03 -11.61 1.78
C THR A 111 -2.72 -11.96 1.10
N ALA A 112 -2.49 -13.22 0.74
CA ALA A 112 -1.28 -13.61 0.00
C ALA A 112 -1.21 -12.94 -1.38
N SER A 113 -2.32 -12.89 -2.10
CA SER A 113 -2.39 -12.27 -3.44
C SER A 113 -2.08 -10.78 -3.44
N PHE A 114 -2.41 -10.07 -2.35
CA PHE A 114 -2.17 -8.64 -2.23
C PHE A 114 -0.87 -8.29 -1.48
N ALA A 115 -0.52 -9.01 -0.42
CA ALA A 115 0.65 -8.71 0.40
C ALA A 115 1.97 -9.22 -0.21
N VAL A 116 1.97 -10.40 -0.85
CA VAL A 116 3.21 -10.98 -1.43
C VAL A 116 3.82 -10.08 -2.51
N PRO A 117 3.08 -9.52 -3.48
CA PRO A 117 3.64 -8.57 -4.43
C PRO A 117 4.28 -7.34 -3.75
N ALA A 118 3.70 -6.86 -2.65
CA ALA A 118 4.24 -5.74 -1.88
C ALA A 118 5.53 -6.11 -1.12
N PHE A 119 5.69 -7.36 -0.68
CA PHE A 119 6.94 -7.81 -0.04
C PHE A 119 8.07 -8.05 -1.05
N LEU A 120 7.71 -8.46 -2.27
CA LEU A 120 8.64 -8.67 -3.38
C LEU A 120 8.94 -7.38 -4.15
N TRP A 121 8.34 -6.27 -3.76
CA TRP A 121 8.35 -4.97 -4.42
C TRP A 121 9.74 -4.46 -4.83
N ALA A 122 10.70 -4.56 -3.91
CA ALA A 122 12.10 -4.16 -4.11
C ALA A 122 13.06 -5.34 -4.34
N THR A 123 12.53 -6.56 -4.48
CA THR A 123 13.34 -7.77 -4.62
C THR A 123 13.60 -8.06 -6.10
N PRO A 124 14.86 -8.30 -6.53
CA PRO A 124 15.15 -8.71 -7.88
C PRO A 124 14.54 -10.10 -8.16
N LEU A 125 13.52 -10.12 -9.01
CA LEU A 125 12.86 -11.33 -9.49
C LEU A 125 13.62 -11.86 -10.70
N ASP A 126 14.42 -12.88 -10.47
CA ASP A 126 15.02 -13.70 -11.52
C ASP A 126 14.09 -14.89 -11.80
N PHE A 127 13.20 -14.73 -12.78
CA PHE A 127 12.25 -15.77 -13.17
C PHE A 127 12.93 -17.06 -13.65
N GLN A 128 14.18 -17.00 -14.12
CA GLN A 128 14.93 -18.21 -14.50
C GLN A 128 15.37 -18.97 -13.26
N ARG A 129 15.89 -18.28 -12.24
CA ARG A 129 16.22 -18.91 -10.94
C ARG A 129 14.98 -19.42 -10.21
N ILE A 130 13.88 -18.68 -10.24
CA ILE A 130 12.61 -19.11 -9.65
C ILE A 130 12.10 -20.35 -10.40
N GLY A 131 12.10 -20.33 -11.73
CA GLY A 131 11.70 -21.47 -12.57
C GLY A 131 12.58 -22.70 -12.36
N ALA A 132 13.90 -22.53 -12.24
CA ALA A 132 14.83 -23.61 -11.94
C ALA A 132 14.64 -24.19 -10.53
N GLY A 133 14.39 -23.33 -9.53
CA GLY A 133 14.06 -23.75 -8.17
C GLY A 133 12.73 -24.51 -8.09
N LEU A 134 11.71 -24.03 -8.79
CA LEU A 134 10.40 -24.70 -8.88
C LEU A 134 10.51 -26.03 -9.61
N LYS A 135 11.25 -26.08 -10.73
CA LYS A 135 11.50 -27.30 -11.49
C LYS A 135 12.27 -28.30 -10.64
N ARG A 136 13.30 -27.87 -9.89
CA ARG A 136 14.04 -28.72 -8.96
C ARG A 136 13.19 -29.21 -7.78
N PHE A 137 12.25 -28.40 -7.29
CA PHE A 137 11.35 -28.78 -6.21
C PHE A 137 10.26 -29.76 -6.67
N ILE A 138 9.68 -29.54 -7.85
CA ILE A 138 8.63 -30.41 -8.41
C ILE A 138 9.23 -31.71 -8.98
N TRP A 139 10.43 -31.64 -9.57
CA TRP A 139 11.08 -32.79 -10.21
C TRP A 139 12.15 -33.44 -9.32
N SER A 140 12.21 -33.13 -8.02
CA SER A 140 13.20 -33.71 -7.09
C SER A 140 13.08 -35.24 -6.91
N ASN A 141 12.07 -35.87 -7.50
CA ASN A 141 11.84 -37.32 -7.49
C ASN A 141 12.11 -37.98 -8.85
N TYR A 142 12.57 -37.24 -9.87
CA TYR A 142 12.97 -37.80 -11.15
C TYR A 142 14.44 -37.47 -11.40
N ASP A 143 15.31 -38.47 -11.23
CA ASP A 143 16.71 -38.45 -11.66
C ASP A 143 16.75 -38.28 -13.19
N GLN A 144 16.77 -37.04 -13.65
CA GLN A 144 17.23 -36.72 -14.99
C GLN A 144 18.16 -35.52 -14.92
N ASP A 145 19.40 -35.77 -15.35
CA ASP A 145 20.41 -34.76 -15.65
C ASP A 145 19.90 -33.85 -16.76
N VAL A 146 19.18 -32.80 -16.39
CA VAL A 146 18.78 -31.75 -17.33
C VAL A 146 19.98 -30.81 -17.47
N GLU A 147 20.65 -30.93 -18.61
CA GLU A 147 21.71 -30.05 -19.09
C GLU A 147 21.23 -28.59 -19.02
N TYR A 148 21.90 -27.80 -18.17
CA TYR A 148 21.51 -26.43 -17.87
C TYR A 148 22.22 -25.50 -18.86
N ASP A 149 21.54 -25.16 -19.96
CA ASP A 149 21.98 -24.09 -20.85
C ASP A 149 22.24 -22.83 -20.01
N SER A 150 23.47 -22.31 -20.09
CA SER A 150 23.91 -21.17 -19.30
C SER A 150 22.92 -20.01 -19.44
N PRO A 151 22.40 -19.45 -18.32
CA PRO A 151 21.33 -18.46 -18.39
C PRO A 151 21.85 -17.20 -19.09
N LYS A 152 21.17 -16.78 -20.17
CA LYS A 152 21.40 -15.47 -20.80
C LYS A 152 21.25 -14.40 -19.71
N SER A 153 22.19 -13.45 -19.69
CA SER A 153 22.20 -12.30 -18.78
C SER A 153 20.96 -11.41 -19.01
N ASN A 154 19.82 -11.81 -18.46
CA ASN A 154 18.65 -10.95 -18.35
C ASN A 154 18.79 -10.16 -17.05
N LYS A 155 18.64 -8.84 -17.14
CA LYS A 155 18.54 -7.98 -15.96
C LYS A 155 17.39 -8.50 -15.08
N PRO A 156 17.61 -8.66 -13.76
CA PRO A 156 16.54 -9.11 -12.86
C PRO A 156 15.39 -8.10 -12.88
N LEU A 157 14.15 -8.58 -12.92
CA LEU A 157 12.98 -7.69 -12.87
C LEU A 157 12.81 -7.20 -11.43
N ILE A 158 12.79 -5.87 -11.24
CA ILE A 158 12.43 -5.26 -9.97
C ILE A 158 11.07 -4.59 -10.16
N ILE A 159 10.04 -5.03 -9.42
CA ILE A 159 8.66 -4.54 -9.61
C ILE A 159 8.58 -3.02 -9.48
N LYS A 160 9.28 -2.46 -8.48
CA LYS A 160 9.30 -1.00 -8.24
C LYS A 160 9.96 -0.17 -9.36
N GLU A 161 10.72 -0.80 -10.25
CA GLU A 161 11.41 -0.14 -11.37
C GLU A 161 10.60 -0.18 -12.68
N VAL A 162 9.44 -0.86 -12.69
CA VAL A 162 8.57 -0.86 -13.86
C VAL A 162 8.01 0.56 -14.09
N PRO A 163 8.28 1.19 -15.25
CA PRO A 163 7.92 2.58 -15.50
C PRO A 163 6.44 2.88 -15.24
N GLY A 164 6.18 3.83 -14.35
CA GLY A 164 4.84 4.35 -14.02
C GLY A 164 3.95 3.39 -13.23
N MET A 165 4.36 2.14 -13.03
CA MET A 165 3.51 1.12 -12.41
C MET A 165 3.57 1.12 -10.88
N LYS A 166 4.56 1.81 -10.29
CA LYS A 166 4.72 1.89 -8.83
C LYS A 166 3.44 2.30 -8.11
N ALA A 167 2.90 3.46 -8.47
CA ALA A 167 1.68 3.98 -7.86
C ALA A 167 0.43 3.16 -8.20
N ILE A 168 0.38 2.56 -9.39
CA ILE A 168 -0.76 1.76 -9.85
C ILE A 168 -0.86 0.47 -9.04
N PHE A 169 0.24 -0.28 -8.90
CA PHE A 169 0.22 -1.51 -8.13
C PHE A 169 0.00 -1.25 -6.63
N ASP A 170 0.70 -0.28 -6.02
CA ASP A 170 0.50 0.04 -4.60
C ASP A 170 -0.95 0.49 -4.33
N GLY A 171 -1.51 1.31 -5.22
CA GLY A 171 -2.90 1.74 -5.14
C GLY A 171 -3.90 0.62 -5.35
N THR A 172 -3.65 -0.30 -6.29
CA THR A 172 -4.51 -1.47 -6.53
C THR A 172 -4.47 -2.42 -5.35
N ILE A 173 -3.27 -2.83 -4.93
CA ILE A 173 -3.06 -3.81 -3.85
C ILE A 173 -3.81 -3.38 -2.58
N ARG A 174 -3.67 -2.11 -2.18
CA ARG A 174 -4.30 -1.62 -0.96
C ARG A 174 -5.76 -1.23 -1.17
N GLY A 175 -6.07 -0.63 -2.32
CA GLY A 175 -7.38 -0.10 -2.63
C GLY A 175 -8.44 -1.19 -2.76
N CYS A 176 -8.21 -2.20 -3.60
CA CYS A 176 -9.14 -3.32 -3.74
C CYS A 176 -8.90 -4.41 -2.69
N GLY A 177 -7.67 -4.57 -2.19
CA GLY A 177 -7.33 -5.65 -1.27
C GLY A 177 -8.08 -5.56 0.06
N MET A 178 -8.18 -4.37 0.64
CA MET A 178 -8.81 -4.19 1.95
C MET A 178 -10.31 -4.57 1.96
N PRO A 179 -11.18 -4.04 1.08
CA PRO A 179 -12.59 -4.44 1.02
C PRO A 179 -12.77 -5.94 0.79
N LEU A 180 -11.95 -6.55 -0.07
CA LEU A 180 -12.00 -7.99 -0.36
C LEU A 180 -11.56 -8.85 0.83
N ILE A 181 -10.51 -8.45 1.54
CA ILE A 181 -10.06 -9.12 2.76
C ILE A 181 -11.17 -9.06 3.81
N ILE A 182 -11.74 -7.89 4.07
CA ILE A 182 -12.81 -7.70 5.06
C ILE A 182 -13.99 -8.62 4.73
N GLN A 183 -14.49 -8.58 3.50
CA GLN A 183 -15.58 -9.42 3.06
C GLN A 183 -15.26 -10.93 3.21
N SER A 184 -14.02 -11.32 2.91
CA SER A 184 -13.60 -12.72 3.00
C SER A 184 -13.49 -13.27 4.41
N VAL A 185 -13.17 -12.40 5.39
CA VAL A 185 -13.07 -12.79 6.80
C VAL A 185 -14.44 -12.84 7.45
N LEU A 186 -15.29 -11.83 7.18
CA LEU A 186 -16.61 -11.76 7.78
C LEU A 186 -17.56 -12.84 7.24
N GLN A 187 -17.37 -13.31 6.01
CA GLN A 187 -18.25 -14.29 5.33
C GLN A 187 -19.73 -13.86 5.24
N VAL A 188 -20.04 -12.59 5.52
CA VAL A 188 -21.38 -12.01 5.41
C VAL A 188 -21.54 -11.42 4.01
N SER A 189 -22.71 -11.66 3.39
CA SER A 189 -23.06 -10.97 2.15
C SER A 189 -23.24 -9.47 2.42
N TRP A 190 -22.72 -8.62 1.54
CA TRP A 190 -22.91 -7.17 1.64
C TRP A 190 -24.40 -6.76 1.58
N GLN A 191 -25.25 -7.63 1.03
CA GLN A 191 -26.71 -7.46 0.99
C GLN A 191 -27.38 -7.81 2.32
N SER A 192 -26.69 -8.52 3.20
CA SER A 192 -27.13 -8.91 4.55
C SER A 192 -26.44 -8.07 5.62
N ALA A 193 -25.92 -6.91 5.25
CA ALA A 193 -25.23 -6.01 6.17
C ALA A 193 -26.16 -5.55 7.29
N HIS A 194 -25.61 -5.38 8.49
CA HIS A 194 -26.39 -4.97 9.67
C HIS A 194 -27.07 -3.61 9.47
N ASN A 195 -26.33 -2.65 8.90
CA ASN A 195 -26.86 -1.41 8.37
C ASN A 195 -26.64 -1.43 6.86
N PRO A 196 -27.59 -0.97 6.02
CA PRO A 196 -27.33 -0.80 4.60
C PRO A 196 -26.20 0.23 4.45
N PRO A 197 -24.98 -0.19 4.09
CA PRO A 197 -23.88 0.76 4.00
C PRO A 197 -24.18 1.74 2.87
N PRO A 198 -23.77 3.01 2.99
CA PRO A 198 -24.04 4.02 1.96
C PRO A 198 -23.30 3.72 0.65
N TRP A 199 -22.41 2.73 0.63
CA TRP A 199 -21.65 2.27 -0.52
C TRP A 199 -21.81 0.77 -0.73
N THR A 200 -21.99 0.39 -1.99
CA THR A 200 -21.87 -1.00 -2.44
C THR A 200 -20.42 -1.48 -2.37
N ILE A 201 -20.21 -2.80 -2.38
CA ILE A 201 -18.86 -3.37 -2.45
C ILE A 201 -18.09 -2.89 -3.70
N MET A 202 -18.77 -2.78 -4.85
CA MET A 202 -18.13 -2.35 -6.09
C MET A 202 -17.73 -0.88 -6.06
N GLU A 203 -18.61 -0.02 -5.55
CA GLU A 203 -18.29 1.39 -5.30
C GLU A 203 -17.10 1.52 -4.35
N THR A 204 -17.11 0.75 -3.27
CA THR A 204 -16.01 0.74 -2.29
C THR A 204 -14.70 0.33 -2.94
N ILE A 205 -14.69 -0.75 -3.73
CA ILE A 205 -13.48 -1.22 -4.42
C ILE A 205 -12.97 -0.18 -5.41
N ILE A 206 -13.84 0.35 -6.28
CA ILE A 206 -13.44 1.31 -7.32
C ILE A 206 -12.96 2.60 -6.68
N TRP A 207 -13.73 3.17 -5.77
CA TRP A 207 -13.38 4.41 -5.07
C TRP A 207 -12.09 4.27 -4.26
N SER A 208 -11.95 3.20 -3.46
CA SER A 208 -10.74 2.90 -2.69
C SER A 208 -9.51 2.77 -3.60
N THR A 209 -9.64 2.03 -4.70
CA THR A 209 -8.56 1.83 -5.68
C THR A 209 -8.14 3.14 -6.33
N VAL A 210 -9.09 3.88 -6.91
CA VAL A 210 -8.77 5.12 -7.62
C VAL A 210 -8.16 6.15 -6.66
N ASN A 211 -8.77 6.32 -5.48
CA ASN A 211 -8.27 7.30 -4.52
C ASN A 211 -6.86 6.95 -4.03
N ARG A 212 -6.59 5.66 -3.80
CA ARG A 212 -5.27 5.21 -3.38
C ARG A 212 -4.22 5.38 -4.48
N ILE A 213 -4.54 5.05 -5.72
CA ILE A 213 -3.65 5.31 -6.86
C ILE A 213 -3.35 6.81 -6.97
N CYS A 214 -4.38 7.67 -6.89
CA CYS A 214 -4.19 9.12 -6.94
C CYS A 214 -3.29 9.62 -5.81
N TYR A 215 -3.47 9.09 -4.59
CA TYR A 215 -2.60 9.37 -3.45
C TYR A 215 -1.15 8.96 -3.72
N CYS A 216 -0.91 7.74 -4.19
CA CYS A 216 0.44 7.26 -4.49
C CYS A 216 1.12 8.11 -5.57
N ILE A 217 0.37 8.53 -6.61
CA ILE A 217 0.88 9.46 -7.63
C ILE A 217 1.20 10.83 -7.02
N MET A 218 0.40 11.33 -6.07
CA MET A 218 0.71 12.58 -5.35
C MET A 218 1.98 12.46 -4.52
N THR A 219 2.27 11.29 -3.93
CA THR A 219 3.56 11.06 -3.26
C THR A 219 4.73 11.04 -4.23
N ASP A 220 4.54 10.56 -5.47
CA ASP A 220 5.57 10.68 -6.51
C ASP A 220 5.75 12.14 -6.96
N VAL A 221 4.68 12.96 -7.00
CA VAL A 221 4.79 14.40 -7.30
C VAL A 221 5.62 15.13 -6.24
N ARG A 222 5.45 14.76 -4.98
CA ARG A 222 6.26 15.28 -3.86
C ARG A 222 7.74 14.97 -4.05
N ASP A 223 8.06 13.76 -4.51
CA ASP A 223 9.44 13.27 -4.63
C ASP A 223 10.02 13.48 -6.05
N TYR A 224 9.33 14.24 -6.91
CA TYR A 224 9.67 14.43 -8.33
C TYR A 224 11.14 14.78 -8.61
N ASN A 225 11.71 15.72 -7.86
CA ASN A 225 13.11 16.13 -8.06
C ASN A 225 14.08 15.00 -7.64
N ASP A 226 13.77 14.29 -6.57
CA ASP A 226 14.58 13.17 -6.05
C ASP A 226 14.51 11.98 -7.03
N ASP A 227 13.33 11.69 -7.56
CA ASP A 227 13.09 10.63 -8.55
C ASP A 227 13.84 10.90 -9.87
N ILE A 228 13.89 12.15 -10.33
CA ILE A 228 14.70 12.54 -11.50
C ILE A 228 16.18 12.28 -11.24
N GLN A 229 16.69 12.68 -10.07
CA GLN A 229 18.11 12.52 -9.74
C GLN A 229 18.52 11.05 -9.59
N THR A 230 17.60 10.22 -9.11
CA THR A 230 17.82 8.79 -8.87
C THR A 230 17.44 7.91 -10.07
N GLY A 231 16.84 8.49 -11.11
CA GLY A 231 16.44 7.78 -12.32
C GLY A 231 15.23 6.86 -12.13
N ILE A 232 14.40 7.10 -11.10
CA ILE A 232 13.21 6.29 -10.84
C ILE A 232 12.09 6.74 -11.79
N PRO A 233 11.56 5.84 -12.64
CA PRO A 233 10.60 6.20 -13.69
C PRO A 233 9.16 6.30 -13.17
N THR A 234 8.88 7.21 -12.22
CA THR A 234 7.52 7.45 -11.70
C THR A 234 6.63 8.18 -12.71
N ILE A 235 5.31 8.14 -12.55
CA ILE A 235 4.35 8.78 -13.50
C ILE A 235 4.68 10.28 -13.72
N PRO A 236 4.97 11.09 -12.68
CA PRO A 236 5.35 12.48 -12.88
C PRO A 236 6.62 12.66 -13.71
N VAL A 237 7.62 11.79 -13.51
CA VAL A 237 8.88 11.77 -14.28
C VAL A 237 8.62 11.42 -15.73
N LEU A 238 7.84 10.37 -15.99
CA LEU A 238 7.49 9.94 -17.35
C LEU A 238 6.71 11.01 -18.14
N LEU A 239 5.84 11.76 -17.47
CA LEU A 239 5.11 12.88 -18.08
C LEU A 239 5.95 14.16 -18.22
N GLY A 240 7.11 14.21 -17.55
CA GLY A 240 8.00 15.36 -17.50
C GLY A 240 7.39 16.59 -16.84
N SER A 241 6.30 16.45 -16.07
CA SER A 241 5.59 17.60 -15.50
C SER A 241 4.63 17.23 -14.38
N PRO A 242 4.83 17.78 -13.15
CA PRO A 242 3.84 17.72 -12.07
C PRO A 242 2.49 18.34 -12.44
N LEU A 243 2.45 19.34 -13.32
CA LEU A 243 1.20 19.99 -13.74
C LEU A 243 0.32 19.04 -14.56
N LYS A 244 0.92 18.29 -15.51
CA LYS A 244 0.18 17.29 -16.28
C LYS A 244 -0.44 16.22 -15.38
N VAL A 245 0.31 15.80 -14.35
CA VAL A 245 -0.18 14.87 -13.34
C VAL A 245 -1.39 15.43 -12.61
N ARG A 246 -1.33 16.68 -12.13
CA ARG A 246 -2.45 17.32 -11.44
C ARG A 246 -3.73 17.35 -12.29
N LEU A 247 -3.60 17.65 -13.57
CA LEU A 247 -4.72 17.62 -14.51
C LEU A 247 -5.30 16.21 -14.65
N ILE A 248 -4.46 15.19 -14.84
CA ILE A 248 -4.90 13.79 -14.95
C ILE A 248 -5.62 13.36 -13.67
N LEU A 249 -5.04 13.61 -12.49
CA LEU A 249 -5.64 13.25 -11.22
C LEU A 249 -6.99 13.95 -11.00
N THR A 250 -7.11 15.21 -11.43
CA THR A 250 -8.37 15.95 -11.37
C THR A 250 -9.43 15.31 -12.25
N VAL A 251 -9.09 14.97 -13.50
CA VAL A 251 -10.01 14.33 -14.44
C VAL A 251 -10.45 12.95 -13.92
N VAL A 252 -9.52 12.15 -13.40
CA VAL A 252 -9.82 10.83 -12.84
C VAL A 252 -10.76 10.93 -11.64
N GLN A 253 -10.51 11.85 -10.71
CA GLN A 253 -11.39 12.06 -9.55
C GLN A 253 -12.76 12.63 -9.96
N ALA A 254 -12.81 13.53 -10.94
CA ALA A 254 -14.08 14.02 -11.49
C ALA A 254 -14.87 12.90 -12.18
N ALA A 255 -14.21 11.97 -12.86
CA ALA A 255 -14.87 10.81 -13.46
C ALA A 255 -15.48 9.88 -12.39
N VAL A 256 -14.78 9.63 -11.27
CA VAL A 256 -15.31 8.89 -10.12
C VAL A 256 -16.52 9.60 -9.53
N MET A 257 -16.45 10.92 -9.35
CA MET A 257 -17.54 11.74 -8.85
C MET A 257 -18.78 11.64 -9.75
N VAL A 258 -18.62 11.68 -11.08
CA VAL A 258 -19.72 11.54 -12.03
C VAL A 258 -20.30 10.12 -12.02
N ALA A 259 -19.44 9.10 -11.97
CA ALA A 259 -19.88 7.70 -11.95
C ALA A 259 -20.70 7.35 -10.70
N PHE A 260 -20.39 8.00 -9.57
CA PHE A 260 -21.04 7.76 -8.28
C PHE A 260 -21.74 9.01 -7.73
N LEU A 261 -22.32 9.82 -8.61
CA LEU A 261 -22.91 11.12 -8.25
C LEU A 261 -24.02 11.02 -7.18
N HIS A 262 -24.68 9.87 -7.11
CA HIS A 262 -25.73 9.59 -6.14
C HIS A 262 -25.19 9.35 -4.71
N ASN A 263 -23.87 9.17 -4.55
CA ASN A 263 -23.23 8.90 -3.27
C ASN A 263 -22.52 10.16 -2.74
N PRO A 264 -23.09 10.89 -1.76
CA PRO A 264 -22.54 12.17 -1.31
C PRO A 264 -21.16 12.04 -0.66
N PHE A 265 -20.84 10.89 -0.07
CA PHE A 265 -19.53 10.67 0.57
C PHE A 265 -18.41 10.47 -0.45
N ILE A 266 -18.69 9.73 -1.54
CA ILE A 266 -17.74 9.57 -2.64
C ILE A 266 -17.51 10.92 -3.33
N VAL A 267 -18.60 11.65 -3.62
CA VAL A 267 -18.53 13.00 -4.22
C VAL A 267 -17.70 13.95 -3.35
N ALA A 268 -18.00 14.03 -2.05
CA ALA A 268 -17.28 14.93 -1.15
C ALA A 268 -15.80 14.54 -0.99
N SER A 269 -15.51 13.24 -0.92
CA SER A 269 -14.13 12.73 -0.88
C SER A 269 -13.36 13.04 -2.16
N SER A 270 -13.97 12.87 -3.34
CA SER A 270 -13.35 13.23 -4.62
C SER A 270 -13.12 14.74 -4.75
N CYS A 271 -14.06 15.58 -4.31
CA CYS A 271 -13.86 17.03 -4.25
C CYS A 271 -12.67 17.40 -3.33
N PHE A 272 -12.58 16.76 -2.16
CA PHE A 272 -11.47 16.97 -1.25
C PHE A 272 -10.13 16.51 -1.84
N ALA A 273 -10.11 15.34 -2.50
CA ALA A 273 -8.93 14.83 -3.19
C ALA A 273 -8.47 15.79 -4.31
N ILE A 274 -9.40 16.32 -5.11
CA ILE A 274 -9.11 17.34 -6.13
C ILE A 274 -8.49 18.58 -5.48
N ALA A 275 -9.09 19.11 -4.41
CA ALA A 275 -8.55 20.26 -3.70
C ALA A 275 -7.11 20.01 -3.24
N LEU A 276 -6.82 18.85 -2.67
CA LEU A 276 -5.48 18.47 -2.24
C LEU A 276 -4.48 18.33 -3.40
N VAL A 277 -4.90 17.84 -4.56
CA VAL A 277 -4.06 17.79 -5.78
C VAL A 277 -3.56 19.18 -6.18
N TRP A 278 -4.39 20.21 -6.01
CA TRP A 278 -4.05 21.58 -6.36
C TRP A 278 -3.29 22.33 -5.26
N ILE A 279 -3.60 22.05 -3.99
CA ILE A 279 -2.94 22.67 -2.83
C ILE A 279 -1.53 22.09 -2.61
N LEU A 280 -1.35 20.77 -2.77
CA LEU A 280 -0.09 20.08 -2.50
C LEU A 280 0.77 19.99 -3.78
N GLY A 281 2.03 20.39 -3.69
CA GLY A 281 2.99 20.35 -4.79
C GLY A 281 4.36 19.84 -4.38
N LYS A 282 5.28 19.76 -5.35
CA LYS A 282 6.67 19.32 -5.13
C LYS A 282 7.40 20.14 -4.06
N ASP A 283 7.01 21.40 -3.87
CA ASP A 283 7.61 22.32 -2.91
C ASP A 283 6.89 22.31 -1.54
N SER A 284 5.80 21.56 -1.41
CA SER A 284 5.04 21.45 -0.17
C SER A 284 5.76 20.55 0.86
N PRO A 285 5.70 20.86 2.16
CA PRO A 285 6.24 20.00 3.20
C PRO A 285 5.70 18.57 3.12
N LYS A 286 6.58 17.57 3.22
CA LYS A 286 6.21 16.14 3.10
C LYS A 286 5.13 15.71 4.11
N VAL A 287 5.03 16.41 5.25
CA VAL A 287 4.04 16.12 6.30
C VAL A 287 2.60 16.40 5.82
N TYR A 288 2.39 17.37 4.93
CA TYR A 288 1.04 17.73 4.47
C TYR A 288 0.47 16.70 3.50
N PHE A 289 1.32 15.91 2.84
CA PHE A 289 0.87 14.78 2.03
C PHE A 289 0.18 13.69 2.87
N ARG A 290 0.37 13.67 4.20
CA ARG A 290 -0.41 12.80 5.09
C ARG A 290 -1.91 13.11 5.07
N PHE A 291 -2.33 14.34 4.76
CA PHE A 291 -3.76 14.64 4.60
C PHE A 291 -4.35 13.95 3.37
N SER A 292 -3.58 13.86 2.28
CA SER A 292 -4.03 13.16 1.07
C SER A 292 -4.20 11.65 1.27
N LEU A 293 -3.41 11.07 2.18
CA LEU A 293 -3.54 9.67 2.59
C LEU A 293 -4.88 9.38 3.29
N HIS A 294 -5.35 10.32 4.11
CA HIS A 294 -6.56 10.16 4.93
C HIS A 294 -7.84 10.74 4.27
N SER A 295 -7.79 11.07 2.98
CA SER A 295 -8.90 11.63 2.20
C SER A 295 -10.14 10.74 2.15
N GLN A 296 -10.01 9.44 2.41
CA GLN A 296 -11.14 8.51 2.60
C GLN A 296 -11.53 8.35 4.06
N SER A 297 -10.55 8.18 4.94
CA SER A 297 -10.78 7.97 6.38
C SER A 297 -11.58 9.11 7.01
N ILE A 298 -11.36 10.36 6.58
CA ILE A 298 -12.10 11.52 7.10
C ILE A 298 -13.60 11.41 6.82
N PHE A 299 -14.00 11.08 5.59
CA PHE A 299 -15.43 11.00 5.21
C PHE A 299 -16.11 9.76 5.79
N ILE A 300 -15.35 8.70 6.00
CA ILE A 300 -15.77 7.50 6.72
C ILE A 300 -16.05 7.83 8.19
N VAL A 301 -15.20 8.61 8.85
CA VAL A 301 -15.45 9.09 10.22
C VAL A 301 -16.66 10.03 10.26
N ILE A 302 -16.81 10.92 9.28
CA ILE A 302 -17.99 11.81 9.19
C ILE A 302 -19.27 10.99 9.08
N TYR A 303 -19.31 9.99 8.20
CA TYR A 303 -20.45 9.07 8.10
C TYR A 303 -20.75 8.41 9.45
N ALA A 304 -19.74 7.83 10.12
CA ALA A 304 -19.92 7.16 11.41
C ALA A 304 -20.52 8.09 12.47
N VAL A 305 -20.06 9.35 12.52
CA VAL A 305 -20.59 10.37 13.43
C VAL A 305 -22.03 10.73 13.06
N MET A 306 -22.33 10.92 11.79
CA MET A 306 -23.68 11.24 11.32
C MET A 306 -24.68 10.11 11.63
N SER A 307 -24.29 8.85 11.41
CA SER A 307 -25.08 7.67 11.77
C SER A 307 -25.33 7.58 13.27
N ALA A 308 -24.29 7.80 14.09
CA ALA A 308 -24.41 7.79 15.55
C ALA A 308 -25.32 8.90 16.10
N LEU A 309 -25.42 10.02 15.37
CA LEU A 309 -26.30 11.15 15.69
C LEU A 309 -27.68 11.07 15.04
N SER A 310 -27.98 9.99 14.30
CA SER A 310 -29.23 9.82 13.56
C SER A 310 -29.53 10.97 12.58
N LEU A 311 -28.49 11.47 11.91
CA LEU A 311 -28.56 12.56 10.92
C LEU A 311 -28.65 12.06 9.46
N LEU A 312 -28.78 10.74 9.26
CA LEU A 312 -28.90 10.03 7.98
C LEU A 312 -30.18 9.20 7.98
#